data_AF-A0A3M5GJY1-F1
#
_entry.id   AF-A0A3M5GJY1-F1
#
_cell.length_a   1.000
_cell.length_b   1.000
_cell.length_c   1.000
_cell.angle_alpha   90.00
_cell.angle_beta   90.00
_cell.angle_gamma   90.00
#
_symmetry.space_group_name_H-M   'P 1'
#
loop_
_entity.id
_entity.type
_entity.pdbx_description
1 polymer ?
#
loop_
_entity_poly.entity_id
_entity_poly.type
_entity_poly.pdbx_seq_one_letter_code
_entity_poly.pdbx_strand_id
1 'polypeptide(L)'
;MRRAALQERVWRVLGAVSQDPQLGMTLSAIAEEPLRLFRDNNTCPDGILLEFNQMEVMVFIRQSLHDVVPEQRGALLYRLTTRLYRLSELDAAAREQTGSRDEAEVRLAYRIHWASALDLPVPPEGMLYQAHAAIRPGEFDTALLRVQSGEEQGEPFLRFAEQQDYWINYLRETHAGRFDALERIYRTDLTRLTDEFEQRNISLDNPEYEKRIREFEASFKAQQTMLIRELTNAEGLEHH
;
A
#
# COMPACT_ATOMS: atom_id res chain seq x y z
N MET A 1 23.25 9.70 14.45
CA MET A 1 21.90 9.79 15.06
C MET A 1 22.00 10.33 16.49
N ARG A 2 21.18 11.30 16.89
CA ARG A 2 21.14 11.78 18.29
C ARG A 2 20.33 10.78 19.12
N ARG A 3 20.92 10.23 20.19
CA ARG A 3 20.31 9.17 21.04
C ARG A 3 18.89 9.49 21.53
N ALA A 4 18.61 10.76 21.82
CA ALA A 4 17.29 11.22 22.25
C ALA A 4 16.20 11.02 21.18
N ALA A 5 16.49 11.31 19.92
CA ALA A 5 15.52 11.22 18.84
C ALA A 5 15.15 9.75 18.51
N LEU A 6 16.14 8.84 18.55
CA LEU A 6 15.87 7.40 18.47
C LEU A 6 14.98 6.94 19.64
N GLN A 7 15.26 7.40 20.85
CA GLN A 7 14.48 7.02 22.03
C GLN A 7 13.02 7.44 21.88
N GLU A 8 12.73 8.66 21.41
CA GLU A 8 11.36 9.12 21.16
C GLU A 8 10.64 8.25 20.12
N ARG A 9 11.32 7.90 19.02
CA ARG A 9 10.78 7.02 17.97
C ARG A 9 10.44 5.63 18.50
N VAL A 10 11.34 5.03 19.27
CA VAL A 10 11.12 3.72 19.91
C VAL A 10 9.93 3.78 20.88
N TRP A 11 9.84 4.83 21.70
CA TRP A 11 8.71 5.00 22.62
C TRP A 11 7.38 5.16 21.90
N ARG A 12 7.36 5.83 20.74
CA ARG A 12 6.14 5.94 19.92
C ARG A 12 5.66 4.57 19.44
N VAL A 13 6.57 3.72 18.95
CA VAL A 13 6.24 2.35 18.52
C VAL A 13 5.74 1.52 19.71
N LEU A 14 6.46 1.53 20.83
CA LEU A 14 6.05 0.79 22.04
C LEU A 14 4.71 1.28 22.60
N GLY A 15 4.44 2.59 22.53
CA GLY A 15 3.16 3.17 22.93
C GLY A 15 1.99 2.72 22.04
N ALA A 16 2.21 2.59 20.73
CA ALA A 16 1.19 2.06 19.82
C ALA A 16 0.93 0.57 20.06
N VAL A 17 1.99 -0.21 20.27
CA VAL A 17 1.90 -1.65 20.58
C VAL A 17 1.17 -1.91 21.89
N SER A 18 1.32 -1.05 22.90
CA SER A 18 0.63 -1.22 24.19
C SER A 18 -0.87 -0.98 24.10
N GLN A 19 -1.32 -0.19 23.12
CA GLN A 19 -2.73 0.10 22.87
C GLN A 19 -3.38 -0.90 21.90
N ASP A 20 -2.58 -1.58 21.08
CA ASP A 20 -3.05 -2.53 20.07
C ASP A 20 -2.23 -3.84 20.09
N PRO A 21 -2.73 -4.88 20.78
CA PRO A 21 -2.06 -6.17 20.85
C PRO A 21 -1.87 -6.85 19.49
N GLN A 22 -2.77 -6.64 18.53
CA GLN A 22 -2.67 -7.24 17.21
C GLN A 22 -1.52 -6.59 16.43
N LEU A 23 -1.41 -5.27 16.47
CA LEU A 23 -0.25 -4.56 15.93
C LEU A 23 1.04 -5.06 16.58
N GLY A 24 1.04 -5.27 17.90
CA GLY A 24 2.15 -5.85 18.65
C GLY A 24 2.62 -7.21 18.13
N MET A 25 1.69 -8.13 17.87
CA MET A 25 2.01 -9.45 17.28
C MET A 25 2.60 -9.30 15.88
N THR A 26 2.01 -8.45 15.04
CA THR A 26 2.50 -8.22 13.67
C THR A 26 3.92 -7.65 13.66
N LEU A 27 4.17 -6.60 14.44
CA LEU A 27 5.52 -6.00 14.53
C LEU A 27 6.55 -6.98 15.11
N SER A 28 6.15 -7.81 16.08
CA SER A 28 7.03 -8.83 16.65
C SER A 28 7.42 -9.89 15.61
N ALA A 29 6.47 -10.34 14.79
CA ALA A 29 6.73 -11.30 13.72
C ALA A 29 7.66 -10.72 12.65
N ILE A 30 7.45 -9.46 12.25
CA ILE A 30 8.32 -8.76 11.28
C ILE A 30 9.73 -8.58 11.83
N ALA A 31 9.87 -8.30 13.13
CA ALA A 31 11.18 -8.13 13.75
C ALA A 31 11.98 -9.44 13.90
N GLU A 32 11.35 -10.61 13.77
CA GLU A 32 12.00 -11.89 14.05
C GLU A 32 13.16 -12.20 13.08
N GLU A 33 12.94 -12.06 11.77
CA GLU A 33 13.96 -12.32 10.76
C GLU A 33 15.12 -11.31 10.83
N PRO A 34 14.90 -9.98 10.84
CA PRO A 34 15.98 -9.01 10.98
C PRO A 34 16.82 -9.23 12.25
N LEU A 35 16.19 -9.59 13.38
CA LEU A 35 16.90 -9.90 14.62
C LEU A 35 17.72 -11.19 14.52
N ARG A 36 17.24 -12.19 13.76
CA ARG A 36 18.03 -13.40 13.47
C ARG A 36 19.26 -13.05 12.63
N LEU A 37 19.08 -12.33 11.52
CA LEU A 37 20.19 -11.91 10.66
C LEU A 37 21.20 -11.03 11.40
N PHE A 38 20.73 -10.16 12.30
CA PHE A 38 21.62 -9.38 13.18
C PHE A 38 22.47 -10.25 14.10
N ARG A 39 21.85 -11.24 14.77
CA ARG A 39 22.57 -12.17 15.65
C ARG A 39 23.63 -12.99 14.91
N ASP A 40 23.35 -13.33 13.66
CA ASP A 40 24.25 -14.10 12.80
C ASP A 40 25.30 -13.22 12.07
N ASN A 41 25.38 -11.91 12.38
CA ASN A 41 26.22 -10.90 11.68
C ASN A 41 25.98 -10.83 10.16
N ASN A 42 24.79 -11.25 9.72
CA ASN A 42 24.37 -11.29 8.31
C ASN A 42 23.45 -10.13 7.94
N THR A 43 23.44 -9.04 8.72
CA THR A 43 22.70 -7.82 8.38
C THR A 43 23.57 -6.58 8.55
N CYS A 44 23.36 -5.59 7.69
CA CYS A 44 23.99 -4.29 7.79
C CYS A 44 23.26 -3.43 8.86
N PRO A 45 23.96 -2.56 9.62
CA PRO A 45 23.32 -1.61 10.52
C PRO A 45 22.24 -0.73 9.88
N ASP A 46 22.41 -0.34 8.61
CA ASP A 46 21.39 0.41 7.85
C ASP A 46 20.18 -0.47 7.48
N GLY A 47 20.36 -1.78 7.35
CA GLY A 47 19.27 -2.76 7.26
C GLY A 47 18.34 -2.72 8.47
N ILE A 48 18.90 -2.68 9.68
CA ILE A 48 18.11 -2.59 10.92
C ILE A 48 17.35 -1.26 10.99
N LEU A 49 17.98 -0.16 10.56
CA LEU A 49 17.33 1.16 10.53
C LEU A 49 16.16 1.18 9.54
N LEU A 50 16.32 0.54 8.39
CA LEU A 50 15.26 0.42 7.39
C LEU A 50 14.08 -0.41 7.91
N GLU A 51 14.35 -1.56 8.54
CA GLU A 51 13.31 -2.40 9.14
C GLU A 51 12.58 -1.68 10.28
N PHE A 52 13.32 -0.95 11.12
CA PHE A 52 12.68 -0.14 12.14
C PHE A 52 11.80 0.97 11.52
N ASN A 53 12.28 1.64 10.47
CA ASN A 53 11.46 2.62 9.74
C ASN A 53 10.20 2.00 9.11
N GLN A 54 10.28 0.76 8.63
CA GLN A 54 9.12 0.01 8.15
C GLN A 54 8.08 -0.22 9.27
N MET A 55 8.52 -0.59 10.48
CA MET A 55 7.63 -0.72 11.64
C MET A 55 6.97 0.62 12.00
N GLU A 56 7.72 1.73 11.94
CA GLU A 56 7.16 3.05 12.19
C GLU A 56 6.09 3.44 11.16
N VAL A 57 6.29 3.09 9.87
CA VAL A 57 5.27 3.28 8.83
C VAL A 57 4.01 2.49 9.16
N MET A 58 4.11 1.25 9.66
CA MET A 58 2.94 0.46 10.06
C MET A 58 2.20 1.07 11.25
N VAL A 59 2.93 1.57 12.25
CA VAL A 59 2.34 2.33 13.36
C VAL A 59 1.63 3.58 12.84
N PHE A 60 2.25 4.31 11.92
CA PHE A 60 1.67 5.50 11.30
C PHE A 60 0.38 5.18 10.54
N ILE A 61 0.35 4.09 9.76
CA ILE A 61 -0.86 3.61 9.08
C ILE A 61 -1.95 3.33 10.12
N ARG A 62 -1.62 2.53 11.15
CA ARG A 62 -2.61 2.15 12.16
C ARG A 62 -3.21 3.36 12.88
N GLN A 63 -2.38 4.34 13.24
CA GLN A 63 -2.80 5.59 13.86
C GLN A 63 -3.62 6.46 12.90
N SER A 64 -3.24 6.52 11.62
CA SER A 64 -3.98 7.30 10.61
C SER A 64 -5.37 6.73 10.32
N LEU A 65 -5.61 5.46 10.64
CA LEU A 65 -6.90 4.80 10.51
C LEU A 65 -7.77 4.90 11.78
N HIS A 66 -7.23 5.44 12.88
CA HIS A 66 -7.93 5.56 14.17
C HIS A 66 -8.56 6.96 14.34
N ASP A 67 -9.74 7.04 14.97
CA ASP A 67 -10.46 8.29 15.33
C ASP A 67 -10.59 9.33 14.21
N VAL A 68 -10.90 8.89 12.99
CA VAL A 68 -11.12 9.81 11.87
C VAL A 68 -12.55 10.32 11.87
N VAL A 69 -12.69 11.65 11.96
CA VAL A 69 -13.99 12.35 11.87
C VAL A 69 -14.61 12.07 10.49
N PRO A 70 -15.91 11.68 10.40
CA PRO A 70 -16.51 11.23 9.15
C PRO A 70 -16.34 12.21 7.98
N GLU A 71 -16.46 13.51 8.23
CA GLU A 71 -16.41 14.57 7.23
C GLU A 71 -15.01 14.75 6.60
N GLN A 72 -13.95 14.30 7.27
CA GLN A 72 -12.57 14.40 6.79
C GLN A 72 -11.99 13.07 6.33
N ARG A 73 -12.79 11.99 6.42
CA ARG A 73 -12.32 10.63 6.21
C ARG A 73 -11.81 10.40 4.80
N GLY A 74 -12.50 10.89 3.76
CA GLY A 74 -12.04 10.80 2.37
C GLY A 74 -10.68 11.43 2.16
N ALA A 75 -10.56 12.73 2.43
CA ALA A 75 -9.31 13.48 2.28
C ALA A 75 -8.13 12.87 3.07
N LEU A 76 -8.35 12.42 4.30
CA LEU A 76 -7.30 11.81 5.12
C LEU A 76 -6.85 10.46 4.59
N LEU A 77 -7.78 9.60 4.20
CA LEU A 77 -7.48 8.28 3.64
C LEU A 77 -6.85 8.38 2.26
N TYR A 78 -7.32 9.29 1.41
CA TYR A 78 -6.72 9.57 0.12
C TYR A 78 -5.27 10.03 0.29
N ARG A 79 -5.03 11.02 1.16
CA ARG A 79 -3.65 11.47 1.48
C ARG A 79 -2.79 10.35 2.03
N LEU A 80 -3.32 9.48 2.88
CA LEU A 80 -2.60 8.30 3.36
C LEU A 80 -2.20 7.38 2.20
N THR A 81 -3.14 7.07 1.30
CA THR A 81 -2.89 6.24 0.11
C THR A 81 -1.84 6.86 -0.79
N THR A 82 -1.90 8.17 -1.06
CA THR A 82 -0.89 8.90 -1.84
C THR A 82 0.50 8.84 -1.20
N ARG A 83 0.61 9.07 0.10
CA ARG A 83 1.90 9.02 0.82
C ARG A 83 2.52 7.62 0.80
N LEU A 84 1.69 6.59 0.97
CA LEU A 84 2.15 5.20 0.92
C LEU A 84 2.54 4.77 -0.51
N TYR A 85 1.81 5.24 -1.52
CA TYR A 85 2.18 5.04 -2.92
C TYR A 85 3.55 5.63 -3.23
N ARG A 86 3.78 6.89 -2.86
CA ARG A 86 5.07 7.57 -3.07
C ARG A 86 6.22 6.83 -2.40
N LEU A 87 6.02 6.35 -1.17
CA LEU A 87 7.02 5.53 -0.47
C LEU A 87 7.29 4.21 -1.21
N SER A 88 6.23 3.51 -1.63
CA SER A 88 6.32 2.22 -2.31
C SER A 88 7.04 2.32 -3.66
N GLU A 89 6.69 3.32 -4.48
CA GLU A 89 7.34 3.53 -5.78
C GLU A 89 8.78 4.02 -5.63
N LEU A 90 9.05 4.85 -4.63
CA LEU A 90 10.41 5.30 -4.34
C LEU A 90 11.31 4.12 -3.93
N ASP A 91 10.79 3.21 -3.09
CA ASP A 91 11.48 1.98 -2.73
C ASP A 91 11.67 1.05 -3.93
N ALA A 92 10.68 0.91 -4.80
CA ALA A 92 10.78 0.10 -6.01
C ALA A 92 11.88 0.66 -6.94
N ALA A 93 11.90 1.98 -7.14
CA ALA A 93 12.93 2.65 -7.92
C ALA A 93 14.33 2.45 -7.30
N ALA A 94 14.45 2.53 -5.97
CA ALA A 94 15.71 2.26 -5.27
C ALA A 94 16.19 0.82 -5.50
N ARG A 95 15.31 -0.18 -5.32
CA ARG A 95 15.64 -1.60 -5.53
C ARG A 95 16.12 -1.90 -6.94
N GLU A 96 15.46 -1.35 -7.93
CA GLU A 96 15.83 -1.52 -9.34
C GLU A 96 17.21 -0.93 -9.63
N GLN A 97 17.59 0.15 -8.93
CA GLN A 97 18.89 0.78 -9.11
C GLN A 97 19.99 0.11 -8.28
N THR A 98 19.68 -0.55 -7.15
CA THR A 98 20.64 -1.12 -6.18
C THR A 98 21.85 -1.77 -6.85
N GLY A 99 21.65 -2.69 -7.80
CA GLY A 99 22.73 -3.40 -8.47
C GLY A 99 23.57 -4.20 -7.47
N SER A 100 24.87 -3.91 -7.36
CA SER A 100 25.79 -4.55 -6.41
C SER A 100 25.91 -3.81 -5.07
N ARG A 101 25.17 -2.71 -4.87
CA ARG A 101 25.18 -1.92 -3.64
C ARG A 101 24.31 -2.59 -2.57
N ASP A 102 24.44 -2.16 -1.32
CA ASP A 102 23.54 -2.59 -0.25
C ASP A 102 22.14 -1.97 -0.47
N GLU A 103 21.10 -2.82 -0.56
CA GLU A 103 19.73 -2.35 -0.81
C GLU A 103 19.25 -1.39 0.29
N ALA A 104 19.61 -1.66 1.55
CA ALA A 104 19.13 -0.86 2.67
C ALA A 104 19.73 0.54 2.65
N GLU A 105 21.02 0.64 2.35
CA GLU A 105 21.70 1.93 2.19
C GLU A 105 21.09 2.75 1.04
N VAL A 106 20.83 2.12 -0.11
CA VAL A 106 20.22 2.80 -1.28
C VAL A 106 18.79 3.26 -0.98
N ARG A 107 17.95 2.39 -0.39
CA ARG A 107 16.56 2.75 -0.04
C ARG A 107 16.51 3.87 1.00
N LEU A 108 17.35 3.81 2.05
CA LEU A 108 17.43 4.90 3.02
C LEU A 108 17.90 6.20 2.38
N ALA A 109 18.87 6.16 1.46
CA ALA A 109 19.33 7.34 0.74
C ALA A 109 18.20 8.03 -0.02
N TYR A 110 17.40 7.24 -0.73
CA TYR A 110 16.23 7.73 -1.47
C TYR A 110 15.18 8.34 -0.54
N ARG A 111 14.79 7.61 0.51
CA ARG A 111 13.78 8.06 1.48
C ARG A 111 14.20 9.35 2.17
N ILE A 112 15.47 9.48 2.56
CA ILE A 112 16.01 10.69 3.20
C ILE A 112 16.03 11.87 2.21
N HIS A 113 16.53 11.64 1.00
CA HIS A 113 16.66 12.70 0.01
C HIS A 113 15.31 13.29 -0.41
N TRP A 114 14.32 12.43 -0.65
CA TRP A 114 13.00 12.84 -1.15
C TRP A 114 11.91 12.95 -0.09
N ALA A 115 12.23 12.73 1.19
CA ALA A 115 11.31 12.83 2.32
C ALA A 115 10.37 14.05 2.26
N SER A 116 10.95 15.25 2.14
CA SER A 116 10.18 16.50 2.15
C SER A 116 9.46 16.75 0.83
N ALA A 117 10.09 16.44 -0.31
CA ALA A 117 9.51 16.73 -1.63
C ALA A 117 8.30 15.84 -1.93
N LEU A 118 8.31 14.60 -1.43
CA LEU A 118 7.25 13.62 -1.64
C LEU A 118 6.26 13.52 -0.46
N ASP A 119 6.40 14.32 0.60
CA ASP A 119 5.62 14.18 1.84
C ASP A 119 5.62 12.71 2.35
N LEU A 120 6.78 12.07 2.40
CA LEU A 120 6.85 10.65 2.76
C LEU A 120 6.32 10.40 4.18
N PRO A 121 5.67 9.26 4.43
CA PRO A 121 5.30 8.87 5.78
C PRO A 121 6.54 8.50 6.56
N VAL A 122 6.65 9.01 7.79
CA VAL A 122 7.75 8.77 8.72
C VAL A 122 9.14 8.86 8.06
N PRO A 123 9.59 10.06 7.68
CA PRO A 123 10.89 10.22 7.02
C PRO A 123 12.03 9.77 7.94
N PRO A 124 13.00 8.98 7.46
CA PRO A 124 14.16 8.61 8.26
C PRO A 124 14.96 9.87 8.64
N GLU A 125 15.38 9.99 9.90
CA GLU A 125 16.15 11.15 10.37
C GLU A 125 17.61 11.17 9.87
N GLY A 126 18.08 10.06 9.31
CA GLY A 126 19.44 9.91 8.81
C GLY A 126 19.81 8.44 8.61
N MET A 127 20.99 8.21 8.06
CA MET A 127 21.58 6.87 7.87
C MET A 127 23.06 6.86 8.26
N LEU A 128 23.62 5.68 8.52
CA LEU A 128 24.99 5.55 9.01
C LEU A 128 26.00 5.67 7.87
N TYR A 129 25.69 5.11 6.69
CA TYR A 129 26.66 4.97 5.61
C TYR A 129 26.23 5.65 4.31
N GLN A 130 26.06 6.97 4.36
CA GLN A 130 25.58 7.71 3.18
C GLN A 130 26.46 7.63 1.94
N ALA A 131 27.77 7.56 2.13
CA ALA A 131 28.72 7.45 1.04
C ALA A 131 28.64 6.09 0.32
N HIS A 132 28.23 5.01 1.00
CA HIS A 132 28.21 3.65 0.44
C HIS A 132 27.01 3.38 -0.45
N ALA A 133 25.91 4.14 -0.28
CA ALA A 133 24.79 4.14 -1.21
C ALA A 133 25.21 4.54 -2.65
N ALA A 134 26.36 5.23 -2.81
CA ALA A 134 27.02 5.52 -4.08
C ALA A 134 26.04 5.95 -5.18
N ILE A 135 25.16 6.91 -4.85
CA ILE A 135 24.07 7.36 -5.71
C ILE A 135 24.65 7.98 -6.98
N ARG A 136 24.20 7.48 -8.13
CA ARG A 136 24.69 7.89 -9.44
C ARG A 136 24.09 9.26 -9.80
N PRO A 137 24.78 10.07 -10.62
CA PRO A 137 24.21 11.31 -11.14
C PRO A 137 22.87 11.05 -11.85
N GLY A 138 21.83 11.83 -11.50
CA GLY A 138 20.49 11.72 -12.08
C GLY A 138 19.62 10.56 -11.56
N GLU A 139 20.15 9.69 -10.70
CA GLU A 139 19.42 8.55 -10.12
C GLU A 139 18.23 9.02 -9.26
N PHE A 140 18.45 10.04 -8.41
CA PHE A 140 17.40 10.63 -7.61
C PHE A 140 16.34 11.35 -8.45
N ASP A 141 16.74 12.14 -9.44
CA ASP A 141 15.79 12.89 -10.30
C ASP A 141 14.91 11.94 -11.10
N THR A 142 15.49 10.84 -11.61
CA THR A 142 14.74 9.79 -12.31
C THR A 142 13.70 9.13 -11.40
N ALA A 143 14.06 8.87 -10.14
CA ALA A 143 13.15 8.30 -9.15
C ALA A 143 12.01 9.28 -8.81
N LEU A 144 12.31 10.57 -8.64
CA LEU A 144 11.30 11.59 -8.39
C LEU A 144 10.31 11.69 -9.55
N LEU A 145 10.81 11.78 -10.78
CA LEU A 145 9.98 11.86 -11.98
C LEU A 145 9.10 10.62 -12.14
N ARG A 146 9.60 9.42 -11.82
CA ARG A 146 8.79 8.19 -11.83
C ARG A 146 7.64 8.27 -10.83
N VAL A 147 7.91 8.67 -9.58
CA VAL A 147 6.88 8.77 -8.53
C VAL A 147 5.82 9.79 -8.94
N GLN A 148 6.23 10.98 -9.39
CA GLN A 148 5.31 12.04 -9.82
C GLN A 148 4.50 11.63 -11.05
N SER A 149 5.17 11.07 -12.07
CA SER A 149 4.48 10.64 -13.30
C SER A 149 3.52 9.49 -13.02
N GLY A 150 3.84 8.57 -12.11
CA GLY A 150 2.93 7.47 -11.78
C GLY A 150 1.73 7.89 -10.94
N GLU A 151 1.87 8.96 -10.15
CA GLU A 151 0.76 9.65 -9.47
C GLU A 151 -0.12 10.41 -10.47
N GLU A 152 0.48 11.24 -11.33
CA GLU A 152 -0.21 12.06 -12.33
C GLU A 152 -0.83 11.24 -13.47
N GLN A 153 -0.14 10.22 -13.96
CA GLN A 153 -0.60 9.33 -15.05
C GLN A 153 -1.46 8.16 -14.54
N GLY A 154 -1.89 8.22 -13.27
CA GLY A 154 -3.01 7.49 -12.68
C GLY A 154 -2.88 5.98 -12.57
N GLU A 155 -2.45 5.25 -13.59
CA GLU A 155 -2.53 3.78 -13.62
C GLU A 155 -1.66 3.10 -12.54
N PRO A 156 -0.39 3.51 -12.28
CA PRO A 156 0.37 2.96 -11.16
C PRO A 156 -0.26 3.27 -9.80
N PHE A 157 -0.72 4.50 -9.58
CA PHE A 157 -1.39 4.91 -8.34
C PHE A 157 -2.71 4.15 -8.13
N LEU A 158 -3.54 4.02 -9.16
CA LEU A 158 -4.81 3.29 -9.12
C LEU A 158 -4.60 1.82 -8.76
N ARG A 159 -3.62 1.17 -9.39
CA ARG A 159 -3.27 -0.22 -9.06
C ARG A 159 -2.81 -0.36 -7.61
N PHE A 160 -2.08 0.62 -7.09
CA PHE A 160 -1.67 0.65 -5.69
C PHE A 160 -2.88 0.83 -4.76
N ALA A 161 -3.78 1.77 -5.07
CA ALA A 161 -4.98 2.07 -4.32
C ALA A 161 -5.94 0.86 -4.25
N GLU A 162 -6.05 0.08 -5.33
CA GLU A 162 -6.83 -1.17 -5.40
C GLU A 162 -6.32 -2.27 -4.47
N GLN A 163 -5.12 -2.15 -3.93
CA GLN A 163 -4.55 -3.11 -2.97
C GLN A 163 -4.70 -2.65 -1.51
N GLN A 164 -5.25 -1.46 -1.29
CA GLN A 164 -5.40 -0.89 0.03
C GLN A 164 -6.79 -1.18 0.60
N ASP A 165 -6.91 -2.21 1.45
CA ASP A 165 -8.20 -2.62 2.02
C ASP A 165 -8.93 -1.49 2.74
N TYR A 166 -8.21 -0.64 3.50
CA TYR A 166 -8.81 0.49 4.19
C TYR A 166 -9.46 1.50 3.23
N TRP A 167 -8.85 1.68 2.04
CA TRP A 167 -9.32 2.60 1.02
C TRP A 167 -10.54 2.02 0.30
N ILE A 168 -10.47 0.74 -0.09
CA ILE A 168 -11.59 0.04 -0.73
C ILE A 168 -12.81 0.00 0.21
N ASN A 169 -12.59 -0.27 1.49
CA ASN A 169 -13.66 -0.28 2.48
C ASN A 169 -14.32 1.09 2.62
N TYR A 170 -13.52 2.16 2.69
CA TYR A 170 -14.05 3.53 2.66
C TYR A 170 -14.90 3.79 1.42
N LEU A 171 -14.40 3.48 0.22
CA LEU A 171 -15.16 3.68 -1.03
C LEU A 171 -16.46 2.89 -1.05
N ARG A 172 -16.46 1.65 -0.54
CA ARG A 172 -17.66 0.80 -0.45
C ARG A 172 -18.67 1.34 0.56
N GLU A 173 -18.21 1.86 1.69
CA GLU A 173 -19.08 2.47 2.70
C GLU A 173 -19.70 3.78 2.17
N THR A 174 -18.88 4.67 1.61
CA THR A 174 -19.30 5.99 1.13
C THR A 174 -20.18 5.90 -0.13
N HIS A 175 -19.88 4.96 -1.03
CA HIS A 175 -20.62 4.76 -2.28
C HIS A 175 -21.41 3.46 -2.33
N ALA A 176 -21.91 3.00 -1.18
CA ALA A 176 -22.64 1.73 -1.04
C ALA A 176 -23.71 1.53 -2.13
N GLY A 177 -24.51 2.55 -2.42
CA GLY A 177 -25.56 2.48 -3.44
C GLY A 177 -25.06 2.13 -4.85
N ARG A 178 -23.82 2.52 -5.21
CA ARG A 178 -23.21 2.17 -6.52
C ARG A 178 -22.75 0.71 -6.53
N PHE A 179 -22.14 0.24 -5.45
CA PHE A 179 -21.73 -1.16 -5.31
C PHE A 179 -22.93 -2.11 -5.21
N ASP A 180 -23.97 -1.73 -4.47
CA ASP A 180 -25.22 -2.50 -4.35
C ASP A 180 -25.97 -2.59 -5.68
N ALA A 181 -25.89 -1.56 -6.52
CA ALA A 181 -26.43 -1.61 -7.88
C ALA A 181 -25.70 -2.64 -8.74
N LEU A 182 -24.36 -2.68 -8.70
CA LEU A 182 -23.57 -3.69 -9.39
C LEU A 182 -23.89 -5.10 -8.87
N GLU A 183 -24.00 -5.28 -7.56
CA GLU A 183 -24.30 -6.58 -6.97
C GLU A 183 -25.71 -7.07 -7.33
N ARG A 184 -26.70 -6.18 -7.40
CA ARG A 184 -28.05 -6.54 -7.87
C ARG A 184 -28.02 -7.01 -9.32
N ILE A 185 -27.32 -6.30 -10.20
CA ILE A 185 -27.16 -6.71 -11.61
C ILE A 185 -26.50 -8.09 -11.67
N TYR A 186 -25.41 -8.29 -10.92
CA TYR A 186 -24.71 -9.58 -10.84
C TYR A 186 -25.65 -10.72 -10.42
N ARG A 187 -26.43 -10.53 -9.35
CA ARG A 187 -27.37 -11.55 -8.86
C ARG A 187 -28.46 -11.86 -9.89
N THR A 188 -29.04 -10.85 -10.54
CA THR A 188 -30.05 -11.05 -11.59
C THR A 188 -29.50 -11.80 -12.79
N ASP A 189 -28.32 -11.42 -13.28
CA ASP A 189 -27.70 -12.08 -14.42
C ASP A 189 -27.24 -13.51 -14.09
N LEU A 190 -26.78 -13.76 -12.85
CA LEU A 190 -26.45 -15.10 -12.37
C LEU A 190 -27.68 -16.01 -12.36
N THR A 191 -28.80 -15.56 -11.79
CA THR A 191 -30.05 -16.32 -11.80
C THR A 191 -30.49 -16.64 -13.22
N ARG A 192 -30.44 -15.64 -14.13
CA ARG A 192 -30.79 -15.85 -15.55
C ARG A 192 -29.88 -16.88 -16.21
N LEU A 193 -28.57 -16.83 -15.95
CA LEU A 193 -27.62 -17.81 -16.47
C LEU A 193 -27.93 -19.23 -15.97
N THR A 194 -28.22 -19.39 -14.68
CA THR A 194 -28.62 -20.69 -14.11
C THR A 194 -29.92 -21.19 -14.75
N ASP A 195 -30.94 -20.35 -14.85
CA ASP A 195 -32.23 -20.69 -15.47
C ASP A 195 -32.06 -21.12 -16.95
N GLU A 196 -31.19 -20.45 -17.71
CA GLU A 196 -30.89 -20.81 -19.11
C GLU A 196 -30.31 -22.22 -19.25
N PHE A 197 -29.44 -22.64 -18.32
CA PHE A 197 -28.85 -23.99 -18.33
C PHE A 197 -29.84 -25.06 -17.86
N GLU A 198 -30.65 -24.76 -16.84
CA GLU A 198 -31.73 -25.64 -16.38
C GLU A 198 -32.76 -25.88 -17.48
N GLN A 199 -33.17 -24.83 -18.21
CA GLN A 199 -34.10 -24.93 -19.35
C GLN A 199 -33.53 -25.78 -20.49
N ARG A 200 -32.21 -25.77 -20.69
CA ARG A 200 -31.49 -26.62 -21.66
C ARG A 200 -31.27 -28.04 -21.13
N ASN A 201 -31.68 -28.34 -19.90
CA ASN A 201 -31.48 -29.61 -19.20
C ASN A 201 -30.00 -30.02 -19.12
N ILE A 202 -29.11 -29.02 -18.97
CA ILE A 202 -27.67 -29.21 -18.79
C ILE A 202 -27.36 -29.16 -17.29
N SER A 203 -26.63 -30.16 -16.78
CA SER A 203 -26.22 -30.18 -15.36
C SER A 203 -25.40 -28.94 -15.00
N LEU A 204 -25.57 -28.42 -13.78
CA LEU A 204 -24.75 -27.33 -13.24
C LEU A 204 -23.31 -27.77 -12.95
N ASP A 205 -23.03 -29.08 -12.95
CA ASP A 205 -21.67 -29.62 -12.91
C ASP A 205 -21.03 -29.72 -14.31
N ASN A 206 -21.72 -29.22 -15.34
CA ASN A 206 -21.20 -29.25 -16.71
C ASN A 206 -20.03 -28.26 -16.87
N PRO A 207 -18.92 -28.66 -17.51
CA PRO A 207 -17.79 -27.76 -17.77
C PRO A 207 -18.15 -26.47 -18.52
N GLU A 208 -19.19 -26.47 -19.34
CA GLU A 208 -19.74 -25.28 -20.02
C GLU A 208 -20.30 -24.28 -19.01
N TYR A 209 -21.09 -24.76 -18.03
CA TYR A 209 -21.66 -23.93 -16.97
C TYR A 209 -20.55 -23.34 -16.09
N GLU A 210 -19.63 -24.17 -15.61
CA GLU A 210 -18.49 -23.69 -14.81
C GLU A 210 -17.67 -22.63 -15.54
N LYS A 211 -17.37 -22.86 -16.83
CA LYS A 211 -16.64 -21.88 -17.65
C LYS A 211 -17.42 -20.57 -17.71
N ARG A 212 -18.74 -20.64 -17.91
CA ARG A 212 -19.58 -19.45 -18.04
C ARG A 212 -19.69 -18.67 -16.72
N ILE A 213 -19.76 -19.37 -15.59
CA ILE A 213 -19.69 -18.76 -14.25
C ILE A 213 -18.34 -18.07 -14.03
N ARG A 214 -17.21 -18.71 -14.37
CA ARG A 214 -15.89 -18.08 -14.24
C ARG A 214 -15.75 -16.81 -15.08
N GLU A 215 -16.24 -16.82 -16.33
CA GLU A 215 -16.27 -15.63 -17.19
C GLU A 215 -17.13 -14.51 -16.58
N PHE A 216 -18.27 -14.90 -15.99
CA PHE A 216 -19.19 -13.97 -15.37
C PHE A 216 -18.61 -13.33 -14.09
N GLU A 217 -18.01 -14.12 -13.21
CA GLU A 217 -17.29 -13.65 -12.02
C GLU A 217 -16.12 -12.73 -12.41
N ALA A 218 -15.36 -13.08 -13.45
CA ALA A 218 -14.28 -12.24 -13.95
C ALA A 218 -14.79 -10.88 -14.46
N SER A 219 -15.91 -10.86 -15.18
CA SER A 219 -16.56 -9.63 -15.64
C SER A 219 -17.03 -8.76 -14.47
N PHE A 220 -17.68 -9.36 -13.47
CA PHE A 220 -18.13 -8.64 -12.28
C PHE A 220 -16.96 -8.06 -11.48
N LYS A 221 -15.89 -8.83 -11.29
CA LYS A 221 -14.67 -8.35 -10.66
C LYS A 221 -14.07 -7.17 -11.42
N ALA A 222 -14.02 -7.23 -12.74
CA ALA A 222 -13.55 -6.13 -13.57
C ALA A 222 -14.43 -4.87 -13.41
N GLN A 223 -15.76 -5.02 -13.34
CA GLN A 223 -16.68 -3.91 -13.08
C GLN A 223 -16.45 -3.28 -11.70
N GLN A 224 -16.25 -4.07 -10.66
CA GLN A 224 -15.91 -3.56 -9.34
C GLN A 224 -14.57 -2.82 -9.35
N THR A 225 -13.55 -3.36 -10.00
CA THR A 225 -12.25 -2.70 -10.15
C THR A 225 -12.39 -1.36 -10.89
N MET A 226 -13.15 -1.31 -12.00
CA MET A 226 -13.40 -0.06 -12.71
C MET A 226 -14.10 0.98 -11.83
N LEU A 227 -15.09 0.56 -11.04
CA LEU A 227 -15.77 1.47 -10.11
C LEU A 227 -14.82 2.00 -9.02
N ILE A 228 -13.97 1.14 -8.45
CA ILE A 228 -12.96 1.57 -7.46
C ILE A 228 -12.02 2.60 -8.08
N ARG A 229 -11.55 2.37 -9.31
CA ARG A 229 -10.67 3.31 -10.03
C ARG A 229 -11.34 4.65 -10.30
N GLU A 230 -12.58 4.61 -10.77
CA GLU A 230 -13.38 5.81 -11.03
C GLU A 230 -13.55 6.65 -9.76
N LEU A 231 -13.97 6.01 -8.67
CA LEU A 231 -14.16 6.69 -7.38
C LEU A 231 -12.83 7.21 -6.81
N THR A 232 -11.73 6.47 -6.99
CA THR A 232 -10.41 6.94 -6.56
C THR A 232 -9.99 8.21 -7.28
N ASN A 233 -10.24 8.31 -8.58
CA ASN A 233 -9.98 9.54 -9.34
C ASN A 233 -10.89 10.69 -8.92
N ALA A 234 -12.17 10.41 -8.61
CA ALA A 234 -13.11 11.42 -8.16
C ALA A 234 -12.68 12.02 -6.81
N GLU A 235 -12.32 11.18 -5.84
CA GLU A 235 -11.78 11.60 -4.53
C GLU A 235 -10.50 12.42 -4.69
N GLY A 236 -9.62 12.04 -5.63
CA GLY A 236 -8.44 12.83 -5.94
C GLY A 236 -8.77 14.23 -6.43
N LEU A 237 -9.73 14.37 -7.35
CA LEU A 237 -10.17 15.68 -7.86
C LEU A 237 -10.83 16.56 -6.80
N GLU A 238 -11.51 15.96 -5.83
CA GLU A 238 -12.16 16.69 -4.72
C GLU A 238 -11.17 17.16 -3.64
N HIS A 239 -9.97 16.57 -3.61
CA HIS A 239 -8.98 16.77 -2.54
C HIS A 239 -7.62 17.29 -3.03
N HIS A 240 -7.54 17.72 -4.31
CA HIS A 240 -6.39 18.40 -4.91
C HIS A 240 -6.32 19.90 -4.62
#